data_AF-A0A0Q8XKN5-F1
#
_entry.id   AF-A0A0Q8XKN5-F1
#
_cell.length_a   1.000
_cell.length_b   1.000
_cell.length_c   1.000
_cell.angle_alpha   90.00
_cell.angle_beta   90.00
_cell.angle_gamma   90.00
#
_symmetry.space_group_name_H-M   'P 1'
#
loop_
_entity.id
_entity.type
_entity.pdbx_description
1 polymer ?
#
loop_
_entity_poly.entity_id
_entity_poly.type
_entity_poly.pdbx_seq_one_letter_code
_entity_poly.pdbx_strand_id
1 'polypeptide(L)' 'MFDRVRRLFTIKTKFEAYLVIYGLGTGAVERGMHYLDRFPGLGGKMLFVLCPLAVFMAGAKILDTFDIPQ' A
#
# COMPACT_ATOMS: atom_id res chain seq x y z
N MET A 1 26.13 4.82 -8.61
CA MET A 1 25.53 3.69 -7.86
C MET A 1 24.14 4.03 -7.33
N PHE A 2 23.92 5.25 -6.82
CA PHE A 2 22.62 5.74 -6.37
C PHE A 2 21.51 5.73 -7.44
N ASP A 3 21.84 5.99 -8.71
CA ASP A 3 20.84 5.98 -9.81
C ASP A 3 20.19 4.61 -10.01
N ARG A 4 20.93 3.53 -9.73
CA ARG A 4 20.44 2.16 -9.86
C ARG A 4 19.44 1.81 -8.75
N VAL A 5 19.62 2.36 -7.55
CA VAL A 5 18.68 2.22 -6.43
C VAL A 5 17.41 3.05 -6.69
N ARG A 6 17.56 4.27 -7.21
CA ARG A 6 16.42 5.15 -7.54
C ARG A 6 15.47 4.53 -8.56
N ARG A 7 16.02 3.76 -9.51
CA ARG A 7 15.24 3.06 -10.55
C ARG A 7 14.29 2.00 -9.99
N LEU A 8 14.56 1.47 -8.80
CA LEU A 8 13.71 0.49 -8.12
C LEU A 8 12.43 1.12 -7.54
N PHE A 9 12.45 2.43 -7.27
CA PHE A 9 11.32 3.21 -6.75
C PHE A 9 10.61 4.02 -7.83
N THR A 10 10.92 3.77 -9.11
CA THR A 10 10.27 4.44 -10.24
C THR A 10 9.27 3.49 -10.87
N ILE A 11 7.99 3.85 -10.79
CA ILE A 11 6.89 3.08 -11.39
C ILE A 11 6.71 3.59 -12.82
N LYS A 12 6.88 2.72 -13.81
CA LYS A 12 6.78 3.08 -15.24
C LYS A 12 5.50 2.60 -15.90
N THR A 13 4.92 1.50 -15.42
CA THR A 13 3.76 0.87 -16.06
C THR A 13 2.60 0.71 -15.07
N LYS A 14 1.37 0.66 -15.59
CA LYS A 14 0.18 0.33 -14.79
C LYS A 14 0.34 -1.04 -14.09
N PHE A 15 1.04 -2.00 -14.71
CA PHE A 15 1.32 -3.30 -14.10
C PHE A 15 2.25 -3.21 -12.89
N GLU A 16 3.33 -2.44 -12.98
CA GLU A 16 4.22 -2.18 -11.84
C GLU A 16 3.47 -1.48 -10.70
N ALA A 17 2.57 -0.54 -11.02
CA ALA A 17 1.71 0.10 -10.02
C ALA A 17 0.84 -0.92 -9.27
N TYR A 18 0.18 -1.84 -10.00
CA TYR A 18 -0.60 -2.90 -9.38
C TYR A 18 0.24 -3.83 -8.50
N LEU A 19 1.46 -4.19 -8.92
CA LEU A 19 2.38 -4.99 -8.11
C LEU A 19 2.77 -4.29 -6.81
N VAL A 20 3.04 -2.99 -6.86
CA VAL A 20 3.37 -2.19 -5.67
C VAL A 20 2.17 -2.12 -4.73
N ILE A 21 0.98 -1.81 -5.24
CA ILE A 21 -0.25 -1.73 -4.45
C ILE A 21 -0.58 -3.08 -3.82
N TYR A 22 -0.41 -4.18 -4.56
CA TYR A 22 -0.58 -5.52 -4.05
C TYR A 22 0.38 -5.83 -2.88
N GLY A 23 1.67 -5.54 -3.04
CA GLY A 23 2.66 -5.75 -1.98
C GLY A 23 2.41 -4.89 -0.73
N LEU A 24 1.98 -3.64 -0.92
CA LEU A 24 1.55 -2.77 0.19
C LEU A 24 0.29 -3.32 0.88
N GLY A 25 -0.66 -3.84 0.11
CA GLY A 25 -1.89 -4.43 0.61
C GLY A 25 -1.65 -5.69 1.44
N THR A 26 -0.84 -6.63 0.95
CA THR A 26 -0.50 -7.86 1.68
C THR A 26 0.22 -7.52 3.00
N GLY A 27 1.16 -6.58 2.99
CA GLY A 27 1.86 -6.15 4.20
C GLY A 27 0.95 -5.41 5.21
N ALA A 28 -0.03 -4.64 4.72
CA ALA A 28 -1.01 -3.97 5.58
C ALA A 28 -1.96 -4.96 6.26
N VAL A 29 -2.38 -6.01 5.56
CA VAL A 29 -3.22 -7.07 6.13
C VAL A 29 -2.44 -7.86 7.18
N GLU A 30 -1.19 -8.23 6.91
CA GLU A 30 -0.35 -8.98 7.86
C GLU A 30 -0.09 -8.16 9.13
N ARG A 31 0.21 -6.86 9.01
CA ARG A 31 0.28 -5.96 10.17
C ARG A 31 -1.06 -5.77 10.88
N GLY A 32 -2.15 -5.69 10.12
CA GLY A 32 -3.49 -5.66 10.65
C GLY A 32 -3.76 -6.86 11.56
N MET A 33 -3.43 -8.07 11.11
CA MET A 33 -3.61 -9.30 11.90
C MET A 33 -2.82 -9.25 13.21
N HIS A 34 -1.62 -8.69 13.19
CA HIS A 34 -0.85 -8.44 14.40
C HIS A 34 -1.53 -7.47 15.38
N TYR A 35 -2.28 -6.47 14.89
CA TYR A 35 -3.04 -5.57 15.77
C TYR A 35 -4.23 -6.27 16.44
N LEU A 36 -4.85 -7.23 15.77
CA LEU A 36 -5.94 -8.04 16.34
C LEU A 36 -5.44 -8.97 17.46
N ASP A 37 -4.25 -9.54 17.29
CA ASP A 37 -3.61 -10.41 18.29
C ASP A 37 -3.13 -9.63 19.52
N ARG A 38 -2.48 -8.47 19.29
CA ARG A 38 -1.84 -7.70 20.36
C ARG A 38 -2.77 -6.77 21.12
N PHE A 39 -3.88 -6.35 20.51
CA PHE A 39 -4.87 -5.46 21.11
C PHE A 39 -6.28 -6.07 21.00
N PRO A 40 -6.61 -7.07 21.85
CA PRO A 40 -7.92 -7.67 21.85
C PRO A 40 -8.97 -6.63 22.25
N GLY A 41 -9.86 -6.29 21.31
CA GLY A 41 -10.92 -5.31 21.52
C GLY A 41 -11.29 -4.53 20.26
N LEU A 42 -12.03 -3.44 20.47
CA LEU A 42 -12.52 -2.59 19.40
C LEU A 42 -11.39 -1.75 18.76
N GLY A 43 -10.36 -1.40 19.54
CA GLY A 43 -9.18 -0.68 19.07
C GLY A 43 -8.35 -1.46 18.04
N GLY A 44 -8.11 -2.76 18.26
CA GLY A 44 -7.40 -3.61 17.31
C GLY A 44 -8.14 -3.75 15.98
N LYS A 45 -9.48 -3.83 16.00
CA LYS A 45 -10.33 -3.86 14.80
C LYS A 45 -10.33 -2.55 14.04
N MET A 46 -10.35 -1.40 14.72
CA MET A 46 -10.22 -0.09 14.08
C MET A 46 -8.86 0.04 13.39
N LEU A 47 -7.77 -0.32 14.07
CA LEU A 47 -6.42 -0.30 13.51
C LEU A 47 -6.28 -1.26 12.33
N PHE A 48 -6.88 -2.46 12.42
CA PHE A 48 -6.95 -3.42 11.32
C PHE A 48 -7.61 -2.83 10.08
N VAL A 49 -8.71 -2.08 10.21
CA VAL A 49 -9.46 -1.51 9.08
C VAL A 49 -8.76 -0.27 8.51
N LEU A 50 -8.17 0.56 9.37
CA LEU A 50 -7.46 1.78 8.96
C LEU A 50 -6.22 1.48 8.11
N CYS A 51 -5.50 0.38 8.40
CA CYS A 51 -4.29 -0.01 7.65
C CYS A 51 -4.54 -0.24 6.14
N PRO A 52 -5.43 -1.14 5.71
CA PRO A 52 -5.77 -1.34 4.31
C PRO A 52 -6.51 -0.15 3.70
N LEU A 53 -7.30 0.61 4.47
CA LEU A 53 -7.90 1.87 3.99
C LEU A 53 -6.85 2.87 3.52
N ALA A 54 -5.77 3.04 4.28
CA ALA A 54 -4.65 3.89 3.88
C ALA A 54 -4.00 3.42 2.58
N VAL A 55 -3.85 2.09 2.40
CA VAL A 55 -3.32 1.51 1.15
C VAL A 55 -4.26 1.76 -0.03
N PHE A 56 -5.58 1.68 0.15
CA PHE A 56 -6.53 1.98 -0.92
C PHE A 56 -6.45 3.45 -1.37
N MET A 57 -6.35 4.39 -0.43
CA MET A 57 -6.15 5.81 -0.77
C MET A 57 -4.83 6.05 -1.52
N ALA A 58 -3.74 5.43 -1.05
CA ALA A 58 -2.45 5.51 -1.73
C ALA A 58 -2.49 4.86 -3.13
N GLY A 59 -3.13 3.71 -3.25
CA GLY A 59 -3.28 2.99 -4.52
C GLY A 59 -4.09 3.77 -5.54
N ALA A 60 -5.20 4.40 -5.13
CA ALA A 60 -5.98 5.28 -5.99
C ALA A 60 -5.12 6.45 -6.52
N LYS A 61 -4.35 7.11 -5.65
CA LYS A 61 -3.44 8.20 -6.06
C LYS A 61 -2.35 7.74 -7.04
N ILE A 62 -1.79 6.54 -6.84
CA ILE A 62 -0.80 5.97 -7.75
C ILE A 62 -1.44 5.69 -9.12
N LEU A 63 -2.65 5.14 -9.16
CA LEU A 63 -3.39 4.90 -10.41
C LEU A 63 -3.77 6.19 -11.13
N ASP A 64 -4.27 7.19 -10.40
CA ASP A 64 -4.69 8.49 -10.96
C ASP A 64 -3.55 9.16 -11.73
N THR A 65 -2.31 9.00 -11.27
CA THR A 65 -1.12 9.53 -11.96
C THR A 65 -0.97 9.00 -13.39
N PHE A 66 -1.53 7.83 -13.70
CA PHE A 66 -1.50 7.25 -15.05
C PHE A 66 -2.73 7.60 -15.91
N ASP A 67 -3.85 8.03 -15.33
CA ASP A 67 -5.07 8.38 -16.07
C ASP A 67 -5.20 9.89 -16.33
N ILE A 68 -4.46 10.73 -15.61
CA ILE A 68 -4.33 12.14 -15.95
C ILE A 68 -3.54 12.25 -17.27
N PRO A 69 -4.07 12.89 -18.32
CA PRO A 69 -3.26 13.21 -19.49
C PRO A 69 -2.13 14.16 -19.07
N GLN A 70 -0.90 13.66 -19.13
CA GLN A 70 0.33 14.43 -18.89
C GLN A 70 0.58 15.48 -19.97
#